data_AF-U6F7T5-F1
#
_entry.id   AF-U6F7T5-F1
#
_cell.length_a   1.000
_cell.length_b   1.000
_cell.length_c   1.000
_cell.angle_alpha   90.00
_cell.angle_beta   90.00
_cell.angle_gamma   90.00
#
_symmetry.space_group_name_H-M   'P 1'
#
loop_
_entity.id
_entity.type
_entity.pdbx_description
1 polymer ?
#
loop_
_entity_poly.entity_id
_entity_poly.type
_entity_poly.pdbx_seq_one_letter_code
_entity_poly.pdbx_strand_id
1 'polypeptide(L)' 'MKDAKNVTITDSEWMVMRAIWTMGHATSRELIDFATHTYF' A
#
# COMPACT_ATOMS: atom_id res chain seq x y z
N MET A 1 -14.61 -24.03 -3.66
CA MET A 1 -14.30 -22.61 -3.44
C MET A 1 -12.99 -22.58 -2.67
N LYS A 2 -11.94 -21.94 -3.20
CA LYS A 2 -10.65 -21.90 -2.51
C LYS A 2 -10.85 -21.11 -1.22
N ASP A 3 -10.56 -21.77 -0.11
CA ASP A 3 -10.50 -21.22 1.24
C ASP A 3 -9.91 -19.81 1.19
N ALA A 4 -10.71 -18.80 1.52
CA ALA A 4 -10.20 -17.44 1.68
C ALA A 4 -9.30 -17.50 2.91
N LYS A 5 -8.01 -17.82 2.70
CA LYS A 5 -7.01 -17.76 3.75
C LYS A 5 -7.16 -16.42 4.42
N ASN A 6 -7.31 -16.42 5.74
CA ASN A 6 -7.40 -15.19 6.52
C ASN A 6 -6.05 -14.46 6.41
N VAL A 7 -5.91 -13.66 5.34
CA VAL A 7 -4.72 -12.84 5.09
C VAL A 7 -4.92 -11.57 5.89
N THR A 8 -4.22 -11.49 7.02
CA THR A 8 -4.08 -10.24 7.76
C THR A 8 -3.16 -9.32 6.97
N ILE A 9 -3.69 -8.21 6.47
CA ILE A 9 -2.94 -7.13 5.84
C ILE A 9 -2.69 -6.07 6.91
N THR A 10 -1.44 -5.72 7.14
CA THR A 10 -1.06 -4.65 8.07
C THR A 10 -1.38 -3.27 7.47
N ASP A 11 -1.50 -2.25 8.32
CA ASP A 11 -1.76 -0.88 7.86
C ASP A 11 -0.70 -0.37 6.89
N SER A 12 0.58 -0.72 7.11
CA SER A 12 1.68 -0.35 6.21
C SER A 12 1.57 -1.04 4.85
N GLU A 13 1.24 -2.34 4.82
CA GLU A 13 0.99 -3.07 3.57
C GLU A 13 -0.21 -2.47 2.81
N TRP A 14 -1.28 -2.12 3.52
CA TRP A 14 -2.44 -1.46 2.92
C TRP A 14 -2.10 -0.09 2.33
N MET A 15 -1.29 0.70 3.02
CA MET A 15 -0.82 2.00 2.52
C MET A 15 -0.02 1.85 1.23
N VAL A 16 0.88 0.86 1.16
CA VAL A 16 1.66 0.56 -0.05
C VAL A 16 0.73 0.14 -1.20
N MET A 17 -0.26 -0.72 -0.94
CA MET A 17 -1.25 -1.11 -1.96
C MET A 17 -2.02 0.10 -2.49
N ARG A 18 -2.47 1.00 -1.61
CA ARG A 18 -3.16 2.24 -2.01
C ARG A 18 -2.25 3.18 -2.82
N ALA A 19 -0.98 3.27 -2.45
CA ALA A 19 0.00 4.09 -3.15
C ALA A 19 0.19 3.59 -4.60
N ILE A 20 0.40 2.27 -4.76
CA ILE A 20 0.52 1.63 -6.08
C ILE A 20 -0.77 1.79 -6.90
N TRP A 21 -1.93 1.59 -6.27
CA TRP A 21 -3.22 1.73 -6.93
C TRP A 21 -3.47 3.16 -7.44
N THR A 22 -3.08 4.17 -6.66
CA THR A 22 -3.31 5.58 -7.00
C THR A 22 -2.35 6.09 -8.07
N MET A 23 -1.08 5.66 -8.01
CA MET A 23 -0.03 6.14 -8.91
C MET A 23 0.10 5.30 -10.19
N GLY A 24 -0.41 4.06 -10.21
CA GLY A 24 -0.30 3.11 -11.32
C GLY A 24 1.11 2.53 -11.48
N HIS A 25 2.13 3.36 -11.36
CA HIS A 25 3.53 2.98 -11.25
C HIS A 25 4.20 3.90 -10.21
N ALA A 26 4.95 3.32 -9.28
CA ALA A 26 5.64 4.08 -8.25
C ALA A 26 7.02 3.48 -7.98
N THR A 27 8.02 4.33 -7.89
CA THR A 27 9.34 3.99 -7.37
C THR A 27 9.29 3.87 -5.85
N SER A 28 10.26 3.16 -5.25
CA SER A 28 10.34 3.04 -3.80
C SER A 28 10.43 4.39 -3.08
N ARG A 29 11.02 5.40 -3.72
CA ARG A 29 11.12 6.76 -3.18
C ARG A 29 9.75 7.43 -3.13
N GLU A 30 8.98 7.36 -4.22
CA GLU A 30 7.62 7.89 -4.30
C GLU A 30 6.67 7.18 -3.32
N LEU A 31 6.86 5.88 -3.07
CA LEU A 31 6.11 5.15 -2.04
C LEU A 31 6.40 5.68 -0.62
N ILE A 32 7.66 5.96 -0.31
CA ILE A 32 8.06 6.55 0.99
C ILE A 32 7.50 7.96 1.12
N ASP A 33 7.59 8.76 0.06
CA ASP A 33 7.07 10.12 0.07
C ASP A 33 5.54 10.11 0.25
N PHE A 34 4.81 9.25 -0.48
CA PHE A 34 3.36 9.09 -0.28
C PHE A 34 2.99 8.68 1.15
N ALA A 35 3.73 7.73 1.72
CA ALA A 35 3.48 7.25 3.08
C ALA A 35 3.77 8.30 4.16
N THR A 36 4.72 9.21 3.90
CA THR A 36 5.13 10.25 4.86
C THR A 36 4.41 11.58 4.67
N HIS A 37 3.98 11.93 3.45
CA HIS A 37 3.33 13.22 3.14
C HIS A 37 1.80 13.20 3.24
N THR A 38 1.16 12.03 3.26
CA THR A 38 -0.31 11.94 3.43
C THR A 38 -0.75 12.06 4.90
N TYR A 39 0.22 12.16 5.83
CA TYR A 39 0.01 12.36 7.26
C TYR A 39 0.75 13.61 7.76
N PHE A 40 0.29 14.78 7.31
CA PHE A 40 0.46 16.09 7.97
C PHE A 40 -0.80 16.93 7.77
#